data_AF-A0A559M8S7-F1
#
_entry.id   AF-A0A559M8S7-F1
#
_cell.length_a   1.000
_cell.length_b   1.000
_cell.length_c   1.000
_cell.angle_alpha   90.00
_cell.angle_beta   90.00
_cell.angle_gamma   90.00
#
_symmetry.space_group_name_H-M   'P 1'
#
loop_
_entity.id
_entity.type
_entity.pdbx_description
1 polymer ?
#
loop_
_entity_poly.entity_id
_entity_poly.type
_entity_poly.pdbx_seq_one_letter_code
_entity_poly.pdbx_strand_id
1 'polypeptide(L)'
;MSSPVIQPSFQDNIDFVNAERGLVASLHTCLVKNEAGQSVWNNEDYNFLQGDCPSTVNPKLWRQGQLTRKQGLFEVTKGVYQVRGLDISNMTLLEGKTGVIVLDVLASTECVAAALGFYRTHRGHRSVQAVIYSHSHYDHFGGAQGVLSTATGDQREIPIIAPAGFMEAVLKENIVVGPAMRRRAVFMFGGSLPLGPHAHVYISLHQARSVAASSGTTIIVPPNDTINETGDERIIDGVRVAFQMVPETEAPCEINVFFPHQRALYIAECATHTMHNVITLRGAQVQDAKKWSKHLDETLDMYGLDSDVVFSGHHWPTWGHDNII
;
A
#
# COMPACT_ATOMS: atom_id res chain seq x y z
N MET A 1 -31.18 4.61 -25.56
CA MET A 1 -31.47 4.95 -24.15
C MET A 1 -30.14 4.89 -23.42
N SER A 2 -29.65 5.98 -22.87
CA SER A 2 -28.46 5.95 -22.01
C SER A 2 -28.80 5.13 -20.77
N SER A 3 -28.04 4.08 -20.49
CA SER A 3 -28.15 3.35 -19.22
C SER A 3 -28.12 4.37 -18.07
N PRO A 4 -28.97 4.23 -17.04
CA PRO A 4 -28.91 5.12 -15.88
C PRO A 4 -27.50 5.09 -15.34
N VAL A 5 -26.91 6.26 -15.14
CA VAL A 5 -25.59 6.37 -14.51
C VAL A 5 -25.76 5.85 -13.08
N ILE A 6 -25.33 4.62 -12.82
CA ILE A 6 -25.31 4.05 -11.48
C ILE A 6 -24.35 4.91 -10.68
N GLN A 7 -24.87 5.67 -9.73
CA GLN A 7 -24.09 6.47 -8.80
C GLN A 7 -24.25 5.85 -7.41
N PRO A 8 -23.14 5.49 -6.73
CA PRO A 8 -23.23 4.97 -5.38
C PRO A 8 -23.86 6.03 -4.46
N SER A 9 -24.71 5.56 -3.53
CA SER A 9 -25.42 6.42 -2.59
C SER A 9 -24.45 6.98 -1.55
N PHE A 10 -24.56 8.28 -1.25
CA PHE A 10 -23.82 8.87 -0.11
C PHE A 10 -24.35 8.39 1.26
N GLN A 11 -25.50 7.70 1.30
CA GLN A 11 -25.99 7.03 2.50
C GLN A 11 -25.30 5.69 2.73
N ASP A 12 -24.64 5.14 1.71
CA ASP A 12 -23.83 3.93 1.86
C ASP A 12 -22.52 4.26 2.56
N ASN A 13 -22.41 3.78 3.79
CA ASN A 13 -21.30 4.02 4.68
C ASN A 13 -20.45 2.76 4.92
N ILE A 14 -20.60 1.71 4.11
CA ILE A 14 -19.83 0.47 4.29
C ILE A 14 -18.31 0.72 4.26
N ASP A 15 -17.85 1.61 3.39
CA ASP A 15 -16.43 1.99 3.34
C ASP A 15 -15.95 2.65 4.63
N PHE A 16 -16.78 3.48 5.27
CA PHE A 16 -16.39 4.10 6.54
C PHE A 16 -16.28 3.06 7.64
N VAL A 17 -17.20 2.10 7.67
CA VAL A 17 -17.15 0.95 8.60
C VAL A 17 -15.90 0.11 8.35
N ASN A 18 -15.63 -0.25 7.10
CA ASN A 18 -14.47 -1.06 6.71
C ASN A 18 -13.14 -0.33 6.96
N ALA A 19 -13.10 0.98 6.73
CA ALA A 19 -11.91 1.80 7.00
C ALA A 19 -11.64 2.01 8.50
N GLU A 20 -12.59 1.71 9.40
CA GLU A 20 -12.39 1.76 10.86
C GLU A 20 -12.29 0.37 11.50
N ARG A 21 -12.74 -0.67 10.80
CA ARG A 21 -12.76 -2.03 11.30
C ARG A 21 -11.35 -2.50 11.68
N GLY A 22 -11.25 -3.07 12.87
CA GLY A 22 -9.99 -3.60 13.41
C GLY A 22 -9.03 -2.53 13.95
N LEU A 23 -9.44 -1.27 14.10
CA LEU A 23 -8.59 -0.24 14.69
C LEU A 23 -8.07 -0.67 16.08
N VAL A 24 -6.75 -0.82 16.20
CA VAL A 24 -6.05 -1.13 17.45
C VAL A 24 -5.67 0.17 18.16
N ALA A 25 -5.07 1.10 17.41
CA ALA A 25 -4.67 2.40 17.91
C ALA A 25 -4.49 3.40 16.75
N SER A 26 -4.70 4.68 17.04
CA SER A 26 -4.39 5.80 16.14
C SER A 26 -3.34 6.71 16.79
N LEU A 27 -2.47 7.33 15.99
CA LEU A 27 -1.57 8.36 16.51
C LEU A 27 -2.38 9.60 16.91
N HIS A 28 -2.04 10.23 18.04
CA HIS A 28 -2.60 11.54 18.40
C HIS A 28 -2.17 12.62 17.40
N THR A 29 -0.91 12.58 16.98
CA THR A 29 -0.34 13.46 15.96
C THR A 29 0.39 12.59 14.95
N CYS A 30 -0.11 12.53 13.71
CA CYS A 30 0.49 11.72 12.67
C CYS A 30 1.53 12.53 11.87
N LEU A 31 2.67 12.80 12.51
CA LEU A 31 3.79 13.56 11.98
C LEU A 31 5.08 12.76 12.14
N VAL A 32 5.69 12.38 11.01
CA VAL A 32 7.02 11.74 10.95
C VAL A 32 8.05 12.80 10.58
N LYS A 33 9.16 12.83 11.32
CA LYS A 33 10.28 13.75 11.08
C LYS A 33 11.57 12.97 10.87
N ASN A 34 12.49 13.56 10.10
CA ASN A 34 13.86 13.06 10.03
C ASN A 34 14.69 13.53 11.25
N GLU A 35 15.95 13.08 11.33
CA GLU A 35 16.87 13.44 12.41
C GLU A 35 17.13 14.95 12.52
N ALA A 36 17.05 15.68 11.41
CA ALA A 36 17.16 17.14 11.37
C ALA A 36 15.88 17.88 11.83
N GLY A 37 14.83 17.14 12.21
CA GLY A 37 13.55 17.68 12.66
C GLY A 37 12.63 18.17 11.53
N GLN A 38 12.99 17.92 10.27
CA GLN A 38 12.18 18.27 9.11
C GLN A 38 11.02 17.28 8.95
N SER A 39 9.86 17.76 8.53
CA SER A 39 8.69 16.92 8.27
C SER A 39 8.93 16.01 7.06
N VAL A 40 8.85 14.70 7.26
CA VAL A 40 8.90 13.67 6.21
C VAL A 40 7.49 13.27 5.77
N TRP A 41 6.58 13.16 6.74
CA TRP A 41 5.17 12.88 6.52
C TRP A 41 4.32 13.64 7.53
N ASN A 42 3.22 14.24 7.09
CA ASN A 42 2.30 14.93 7.99
C ASN A 42 0.86 14.75 7.54
N ASN A 43 0.14 13.85 8.20
CA ASN A 43 -1.26 13.61 7.88
C ASN A 43 -2.18 14.74 8.43
N GLU A 44 -1.70 15.52 9.42
CA GLU A 44 -2.46 16.64 9.99
C GLU A 44 -2.68 17.78 8.99
N ASP A 45 -1.85 17.87 7.96
CA ASP A 45 -1.99 18.85 6.90
C ASP A 45 -3.34 18.73 6.14
N TYR A 46 -4.00 17.58 6.25
CA TYR A 46 -5.29 17.29 5.63
C TYR A 46 -6.47 17.34 6.61
N ASN A 47 -6.29 17.94 7.80
CA ASN A 47 -7.35 18.04 8.81
C ASN A 47 -8.61 18.77 8.33
N PHE A 48 -8.50 19.60 7.29
CA PHE A 48 -9.65 20.24 6.66
C PHE A 48 -10.66 19.23 6.09
N LEU A 49 -10.25 18.00 5.74
CA LEU A 49 -11.14 16.94 5.26
C LEU A 49 -12.13 16.45 6.31
N GLN A 50 -11.88 16.71 7.61
CA GLN A 50 -12.81 16.32 8.68
C GLN A 50 -14.11 17.15 8.67
N GLY A 51 -14.12 18.30 7.99
CA GLY A 51 -15.30 19.13 7.86
C GLY A 51 -16.25 18.70 6.75
N ASP A 52 -17.31 19.50 6.57
CA ASP A 52 -18.26 19.35 5.47
C ASP A 52 -17.59 19.61 4.11
N CYS A 53 -18.05 18.91 3.07
CA CYS A 53 -17.56 19.12 1.71
C CYS A 53 -17.90 20.54 1.22
N PRO A 54 -16.91 21.36 0.86
CA PRO A 54 -17.17 22.69 0.31
C PRO A 54 -17.63 22.59 -1.15
N SER A 55 -18.29 23.64 -1.64
CA SER A 55 -18.81 23.71 -3.01
C SER A 55 -17.72 23.72 -4.10
N THR A 56 -16.46 23.93 -3.72
CA THR A 56 -15.30 23.96 -4.63
C THR A 56 -14.68 22.59 -4.88
N VAL A 57 -15.17 21.55 -4.21
CA VAL A 57 -14.62 20.19 -4.32
C VAL A 57 -15.71 19.22 -4.74
N ASN A 58 -15.35 18.22 -5.54
CA ASN A 58 -16.26 17.13 -5.87
C ASN A 58 -16.59 16.31 -4.60
N PRO A 59 -17.87 16.13 -4.23
CA PRO A 59 -18.23 15.40 -3.00
C PRO A 59 -17.71 13.97 -2.91
N LYS A 60 -17.53 13.27 -4.04
CA LYS A 60 -16.96 11.91 -4.05
C LYS A 60 -15.47 11.93 -3.75
N LEU A 61 -14.75 12.91 -4.29
CA LEU A 61 -13.33 13.11 -4.00
C LEU A 61 -13.13 13.46 -2.52
N TRP A 62 -14.01 14.31 -1.97
CA TRP A 62 -14.01 14.64 -0.54
C TRP A 62 -14.25 13.41 0.34
N ARG A 63 -15.27 12.60 0.02
CA ARG A 63 -15.55 11.32 0.72
C ARG A 63 -14.33 10.40 0.69
N GLN A 64 -13.68 10.23 -0.47
CA GLN A 64 -12.49 9.39 -0.57
C GLN A 64 -11.30 9.95 0.24
N GLY A 65 -11.13 11.27 0.24
CA GLY A 65 -10.15 11.93 1.10
C GLY A 65 -10.42 11.71 2.58
N GLN A 66 -11.68 11.76 3.01
CA GLN A 66 -12.09 11.46 4.40
C GLN A 66 -11.76 10.02 4.80
N LEU A 67 -12.02 9.06 3.90
CA LEU A 67 -11.76 7.65 4.16
C LEU A 67 -10.26 7.36 4.28
N THR A 68 -9.47 7.85 3.34
CA THR A 68 -8.02 7.62 3.31
C THR A 68 -7.23 8.41 4.35
N ARG A 69 -7.78 9.52 4.87
CA ARG A 69 -7.15 10.23 5.99
C ARG A 69 -7.05 9.37 7.25
N LYS A 70 -7.91 8.36 7.40
CA LYS A 70 -7.91 7.49 8.57
C LYS A 70 -6.55 6.78 8.68
N GLN A 71 -5.83 7.08 9.75
CA GLN A 71 -4.52 6.50 10.04
C GLN A 71 -4.56 5.69 11.32
N GLY A 72 -3.63 4.75 11.42
CA GLY A 72 -3.48 3.93 12.62
C GLY A 72 -2.91 2.56 12.34
N LEU A 73 -2.90 1.76 13.40
CA LEU A 73 -2.62 0.33 13.38
C LEU A 73 -3.96 -0.40 13.39
N PHE A 74 -4.18 -1.24 12.39
CA PHE A 74 -5.41 -1.99 12.20
C PHE A 74 -5.11 -3.48 12.18
N GLU A 75 -5.91 -4.28 12.86
CA GLU A 75 -5.95 -5.73 12.73
C GLU A 75 -6.88 -6.10 11.57
N VAL A 76 -6.32 -6.66 10.49
CA VAL A 76 -7.10 -7.08 9.30
C VAL A 76 -7.81 -8.40 9.60
N THR A 77 -7.05 -9.33 10.17
CA THR A 77 -7.49 -10.62 10.72
C THR A 77 -6.46 -11.06 11.75
N LYS A 78 -6.72 -12.19 12.42
CA LYS A 78 -5.87 -12.67 13.51
C LYS A 78 -4.40 -12.82 13.07
N GLY A 79 -3.52 -12.02 13.67
CA GLY A 79 -2.08 -12.04 13.41
C GLY A 79 -1.65 -11.30 12.13
N VAL A 80 -2.56 -10.61 11.44
CA VAL A 80 -2.28 -9.77 10.27
C VAL A 80 -2.67 -8.34 10.59
N TYR A 81 -1.69 -7.45 10.56
CA TYR A 81 -1.86 -6.04 10.88
C TYR A 81 -1.47 -5.16 9.71
N GLN A 82 -2.11 -4.00 9.58
CA GLN A 82 -1.69 -2.94 8.67
C GLN A 82 -1.49 -1.64 9.43
N VAL A 83 -0.37 -0.98 9.15
CA VAL A 83 -0.17 0.41 9.51
C VAL A 83 -0.54 1.25 8.29
N ARG A 84 -1.55 2.12 8.45
CA ARG A 84 -2.12 2.94 7.37
C ARG A 84 -1.99 4.42 7.68
N GLY A 85 -1.82 5.23 6.63
CA GLY A 85 -1.74 6.68 6.71
C GLY A 85 -0.48 7.27 7.33
N LEU A 86 0.59 6.47 7.39
CA LEU A 86 1.95 6.91 7.73
C LEU A 86 2.83 7.10 6.48
N ASP A 87 2.33 6.77 5.30
CA ASP A 87 2.85 7.07 3.97
C ASP A 87 1.68 6.94 2.96
N ILE A 88 1.93 7.01 1.65
CA ILE A 88 0.91 6.79 0.63
C ILE A 88 0.42 5.33 0.61
N SER A 89 1.33 4.38 0.84
CA SER A 89 1.05 2.95 0.91
C SER A 89 0.87 2.50 2.37
N ASN A 90 0.32 1.31 2.51
CA ASN A 90 0.16 0.58 3.76
C ASN A 90 1.40 -0.30 4.00
N MET A 91 1.78 -0.46 5.26
CA MET A 91 2.75 -1.47 5.66
C MET A 91 2.01 -2.64 6.33
N THR A 92 2.13 -3.82 5.76
CA THR A 92 1.49 -5.04 6.28
C THR A 92 2.47 -5.83 7.14
N LEU A 93 1.99 -6.35 8.27
CA LEU A 93 2.78 -7.04 9.28
C LEU A 93 2.09 -8.36 9.65
N LEU A 94 2.75 -9.48 9.39
CA LEU A 94 2.25 -10.81 9.73
C LEU A 94 3.04 -11.42 10.88
N GLU A 95 2.36 -11.67 11.99
CA GLU A 95 2.96 -12.31 13.17
C GLU A 95 3.25 -13.79 12.87
N GLY A 96 4.54 -14.15 12.86
CA GLY A 96 4.99 -15.53 12.81
C GLY A 96 5.22 -16.13 14.20
N LYS A 97 5.90 -17.28 14.23
CA LYS A 97 6.21 -18.02 15.47
C LYS A 97 7.19 -17.26 16.35
N THR A 98 8.22 -16.65 15.76
CA THR A 98 9.32 -16.02 16.50
C THR A 98 9.43 -14.51 16.26
N GLY A 99 8.86 -14.01 15.17
CA GLY A 99 8.96 -12.62 14.78
C GLY A 99 7.80 -12.14 13.93
N VAL A 100 8.11 -11.30 12.94
CA VAL A 100 7.15 -10.68 12.04
C VAL A 100 7.67 -10.68 10.60
N ILE A 101 6.79 -10.96 9.64
CA ILE A 101 7.04 -10.77 8.21
C ILE A 101 6.48 -9.40 7.83
N VAL A 102 7.28 -8.59 7.15
CA VAL A 102 6.86 -7.28 6.66
C VAL A 102 6.53 -7.41 5.18
N LEU A 103 5.32 -7.06 4.79
CA LEU A 103 4.88 -7.03 3.40
C LEU A 103 4.64 -5.57 3.01
N ASP A 104 5.42 -5.13 2.02
CA ASP A 104 5.63 -3.75 1.59
C ASP A 104 6.17 -2.83 2.69
N VAL A 105 7.06 -1.91 2.31
CA VAL A 105 7.90 -1.14 3.25
C VAL A 105 7.87 0.36 2.97
N LEU A 106 6.72 0.90 2.59
CA LEU A 106 6.50 2.34 2.41
C LEU A 106 7.53 3.00 1.46
N ALA A 107 7.49 4.33 1.33
CA ALA A 107 8.40 5.05 0.43
C ALA A 107 9.72 5.46 1.10
N SER A 108 9.74 5.60 2.44
CA SER A 108 10.91 6.12 3.16
C SER A 108 11.26 5.37 4.44
N THR A 109 12.57 5.38 4.74
CA THR A 109 13.18 4.76 5.91
C THR A 109 12.56 5.26 7.22
N GLU A 110 12.28 6.56 7.30
CA GLU A 110 11.73 7.23 8.47
C GLU A 110 10.28 6.80 8.73
N CYS A 111 9.45 6.72 7.68
CA CYS A 111 8.07 6.27 7.79
C CYS A 111 8.00 4.79 8.19
N VAL A 112 8.87 3.93 7.67
CA VAL A 112 8.96 2.52 8.10
C VAL A 112 9.36 2.41 9.56
N ALA A 113 10.39 3.14 9.99
CA ALA A 113 10.83 3.13 11.39
C ALA A 113 9.69 3.57 12.33
N ALA A 114 8.94 4.63 11.95
CA ALA A 114 7.79 5.09 12.70
C ALA A 114 6.66 4.04 12.73
N ALA A 115 6.32 3.45 11.58
CA ALA A 115 5.26 2.46 11.47
C ALA A 115 5.58 1.17 12.25
N LEU A 116 6.81 0.67 12.14
CA LEU A 116 7.24 -0.55 12.82
C LEU A 116 7.40 -0.32 14.33
N GLY A 117 7.88 0.87 14.71
CA GLY A 117 7.89 1.32 16.10
C GLY A 117 6.47 1.36 16.69
N PHE A 118 5.53 1.97 15.98
CA PHE A 118 4.13 2.06 16.41
C PHE A 118 3.46 0.68 16.52
N TYR A 119 3.70 -0.23 15.59
CA TYR A 119 3.27 -1.62 15.75
C TYR A 119 3.84 -2.25 17.03
N ARG A 120 5.14 -2.10 17.27
CA ARG A 120 5.83 -2.70 18.43
C ARG A 120 5.34 -2.16 19.78
N THR A 121 4.86 -0.91 19.85
CA THR A 121 4.26 -0.38 21.10
C THR A 121 2.96 -1.09 21.49
N HIS A 122 2.27 -1.72 20.54
CA HIS A 122 1.00 -2.41 20.77
C HIS A 122 1.09 -3.94 20.70
N ARG A 123 2.04 -4.47 19.93
CA ARG A 123 2.17 -5.90 19.63
C ARG A 123 3.43 -6.56 20.19
N GLY A 124 4.28 -5.76 20.85
CA GLY A 124 5.55 -6.20 21.42
C GLY A 124 6.69 -6.18 20.41
N HIS A 125 7.91 -6.31 20.93
CA HIS A 125 9.12 -6.27 20.12
C HIS A 125 9.34 -7.61 19.41
N ARG A 126 8.86 -7.72 18.17
CA ARG A 126 9.12 -8.84 17.27
C ARG A 126 10.23 -8.50 16.28
N SER A 127 11.18 -9.40 16.12
CA SER A 127 12.25 -9.28 15.12
C SER A 127 11.68 -9.54 13.73
N VAL A 128 12.22 -8.86 12.72
CA VAL A 128 11.78 -9.04 11.34
C VAL A 128 12.41 -10.31 10.80
N GLN A 129 11.57 -11.21 10.29
CA GLN A 129 11.98 -12.53 9.80
C GLN A 129 12.04 -12.60 8.27
N ALA A 130 11.28 -11.77 7.57
CA ALA A 130 11.35 -11.59 6.13
C ALA A 130 10.72 -10.27 5.72
N VAL A 131 11.09 -9.79 4.53
CA VAL A 131 10.46 -8.67 3.84
C VAL A 131 9.94 -9.19 2.50
N ILE A 132 8.71 -8.83 2.14
CA ILE A 132 8.11 -9.15 0.84
C ILE A 132 7.84 -7.82 0.14
N TYR A 133 8.37 -7.63 -1.07
CA TYR A 133 7.93 -6.57 -1.97
C TYR A 133 6.88 -7.14 -2.90
N SER A 134 5.67 -6.61 -2.84
CA SER A 134 4.57 -7.03 -3.70
C SER A 134 4.86 -6.69 -5.17
N HIS A 135 5.45 -5.53 -5.43
CA HIS A 135 5.75 -5.07 -6.78
C HIS A 135 6.80 -3.96 -6.85
N SER A 136 7.14 -3.54 -8.07
CA SER A 136 8.27 -2.66 -8.38
C SER A 136 8.00 -1.15 -8.28
N HIS A 137 7.00 -0.69 -7.52
CA HIS A 137 6.83 0.74 -7.23
C HIS A 137 7.46 1.14 -5.91
N TYR A 138 8.00 2.36 -5.89
CA TYR A 138 8.94 2.80 -4.87
C TYR A 138 8.32 3.02 -3.50
N ASP A 139 7.01 3.19 -3.43
CA ASP A 139 6.23 3.23 -2.20
C ASP A 139 5.99 1.84 -1.58
N HIS A 140 6.44 0.77 -2.23
CA HIS A 140 6.36 -0.60 -1.70
C HIS A 140 7.72 -1.17 -1.30
N PHE A 141 8.82 -0.62 -1.83
CA PHE A 141 10.19 -1.07 -1.49
C PHE A 141 11.09 0.03 -0.90
N GLY A 142 10.70 1.30 -1.00
CA GLY A 142 11.60 2.44 -0.82
C GLY A 142 12.12 2.63 0.61
N GLY A 143 11.35 2.21 1.61
CA GLY A 143 11.71 2.29 3.01
C GLY A 143 12.41 1.05 3.58
N ALA A 144 12.85 0.10 2.74
CA ALA A 144 13.45 -1.17 3.17
C ALA A 144 14.59 -1.02 4.20
N GLN A 145 15.44 0.00 4.05
CA GLN A 145 16.52 0.26 5.00
C GLN A 145 16.01 0.57 6.42
N GLY A 146 14.78 1.10 6.55
CA GLY A 146 14.11 1.34 7.82
C GLY A 146 13.75 0.04 8.55
N VAL A 147 13.51 -1.05 7.80
CA VAL A 147 13.34 -2.38 8.38
C VAL A 147 14.68 -2.92 8.87
N LEU A 148 15.67 -2.97 7.97
CA LEU A 148 16.96 -3.60 8.22
C LEU A 148 17.75 -2.92 9.34
N SER A 149 17.69 -1.59 9.43
CA SER A 149 18.34 -0.83 10.51
C SER A 149 17.82 -1.19 11.90
N THR A 150 16.62 -1.78 12.01
CA THR A 150 16.04 -2.23 13.29
C THR A 150 16.15 -3.75 13.51
N ALA A 151 16.82 -4.47 12.61
CA ALA A 151 17.04 -5.89 12.75
C ALA A 151 18.07 -6.20 13.84
N THR A 152 17.82 -7.24 14.62
CA THR A 152 18.69 -7.67 15.73
C THR A 152 19.73 -8.73 15.32
N GLY A 153 19.84 -9.06 14.02
CA GLY A 153 20.73 -10.09 13.45
C GLY A 153 21.49 -9.60 12.21
N ASP A 154 22.17 -10.51 11.48
CA ASP A 154 22.83 -10.14 10.22
C ASP A 154 21.76 -9.76 9.19
N GLN A 155 21.75 -8.49 8.79
CA GLN A 155 20.82 -7.95 7.81
C GLN A 155 20.84 -8.74 6.48
N ARG A 156 21.98 -9.37 6.16
CA ARG A 156 22.15 -10.16 4.92
C ARG A 156 21.42 -11.50 4.96
N GLU A 157 21.04 -11.98 6.15
CA GLU A 157 20.32 -13.23 6.33
C GLU A 157 18.80 -13.07 6.27
N ILE A 158 18.28 -11.82 6.33
CA ILE A 158 16.85 -11.58 6.21
C ILE A 158 16.43 -11.82 4.75
N PRO A 159 15.51 -12.76 4.48
CA PRO A 159 14.95 -12.94 3.15
C PRO A 159 14.18 -11.69 2.73
N ILE A 160 14.58 -11.13 1.59
CA ILE A 160 13.89 -10.05 0.89
C ILE A 160 13.35 -10.67 -0.39
N ILE A 161 12.07 -11.00 -0.35
CA ILE A 161 11.35 -11.77 -1.36
C ILE A 161 10.67 -10.80 -2.31
N ALA A 162 10.83 -10.99 -3.61
CA ALA A 162 10.20 -10.17 -4.64
C ALA A 162 9.85 -10.99 -5.89
N PRO A 163 8.94 -10.52 -6.75
CA PRO A 163 8.64 -11.18 -8.02
C PRO A 163 9.85 -11.18 -8.97
N ALA A 164 9.94 -12.20 -9.82
CA ALA A 164 10.90 -12.24 -10.92
C ALA A 164 10.79 -10.97 -11.78
N GLY A 165 11.95 -10.43 -12.17
CA GLY A 165 12.03 -9.17 -12.94
C GLY A 165 12.06 -7.89 -12.10
N PHE A 166 11.94 -7.96 -10.77
CA PHE A 166 11.88 -6.80 -9.86
C PHE A 166 12.96 -5.75 -10.11
N MET A 167 14.24 -6.13 -10.04
CA MET A 167 15.33 -5.16 -10.20
C MET A 167 15.36 -4.55 -11.61
N GLU A 168 15.00 -5.31 -12.64
CA GLU A 168 14.92 -4.79 -14.01
C GLU A 168 13.82 -3.73 -14.14
N ALA A 169 12.64 -3.99 -13.58
CA ALA A 169 11.51 -3.06 -13.59
C ALA A 169 11.85 -1.77 -12.83
N VAL A 170 12.41 -1.89 -11.61
CA VAL A 170 12.82 -0.74 -10.79
C VAL A 170 13.82 0.16 -11.55
N LEU A 171 14.83 -0.44 -12.20
CA LEU A 171 15.84 0.32 -12.94
C LEU A 171 15.26 0.98 -14.20
N LYS A 172 14.41 0.29 -14.96
CA LYS A 172 13.83 0.81 -16.21
C LYS A 172 12.93 2.02 -15.97
N GLU A 173 12.03 1.93 -15.00
CA GLU A 173 11.03 2.97 -14.75
C GLU A 173 11.66 4.21 -14.10
N ASN A 174 12.50 4.01 -13.08
CA ASN A 174 12.92 5.13 -12.22
C ASN A 174 14.16 5.88 -12.74
N ILE A 175 14.99 5.24 -13.57
CA ILE A 175 16.29 5.79 -13.98
C ILE A 175 16.24 6.37 -15.39
N VAL A 176 15.81 5.59 -16.39
CA VAL A 176 15.97 5.95 -17.82
C VAL A 176 15.15 7.19 -18.20
N VAL A 177 13.90 7.26 -17.75
CA VAL A 177 12.96 8.37 -18.04
C VAL A 177 12.66 9.24 -16.80
N GLY A 178 13.42 9.04 -15.73
CA GLY A 178 13.17 9.61 -14.40
C GLY A 178 12.99 11.14 -14.38
N PRO A 179 13.85 11.97 -15.01
CA PRO A 179 13.69 13.42 -14.99
C PRO A 179 12.36 13.91 -15.59
N ALA A 180 11.94 13.33 -16.72
CA ALA A 180 10.67 13.68 -17.37
C ALA A 180 9.46 13.23 -16.53
N MET A 181 9.50 12.00 -16.02
CA MET A 181 8.46 11.46 -15.14
C MET A 181 8.30 12.31 -13.88
N ARG A 182 9.39 12.65 -13.19
CA ARG A 182 9.37 13.50 -12.00
C ARG A 182 8.78 14.89 -12.27
N ARG A 183 9.11 15.50 -13.42
CA ARG A 183 8.53 16.81 -13.78
C ARG A 183 7.02 16.72 -14.02
N ARG A 184 6.53 15.67 -14.67
CA ARG A 184 5.09 15.44 -14.89
C ARG A 184 4.36 15.05 -13.61
N ALA A 185 5.03 14.32 -12.72
CA ALA A 185 4.50 13.94 -11.40
C ALA A 185 4.10 15.17 -10.57
N VAL A 186 4.84 16.28 -10.65
CA VAL A 186 4.46 17.55 -9.98
C VAL A 186 3.05 18.01 -10.37
N PHE A 187 2.63 17.81 -11.62
CA PHE A 187 1.28 18.15 -12.08
C PHE A 187 0.25 17.10 -11.64
N MET A 188 0.57 15.81 -11.81
CA MET A 188 -0.32 14.71 -11.42
C MET A 188 -0.66 14.75 -9.93
N PHE A 189 0.34 14.95 -9.07
CA PHE A 189 0.18 14.98 -7.62
C PHE A 189 -0.05 16.40 -7.07
N GLY A 190 -0.03 17.44 -7.91
CA GLY A 190 -0.24 18.81 -7.47
C GLY A 190 0.78 19.29 -6.43
N GLY A 191 2.03 18.82 -6.49
CA GLY A 191 3.04 19.02 -5.45
C GLY A 191 3.44 20.47 -5.15
N SER A 192 3.13 21.40 -6.05
CA SER A 192 3.38 22.82 -5.89
C SER A 192 2.15 23.62 -5.46
N LEU A 193 0.99 22.98 -5.32
CA LEU A 193 -0.24 23.63 -4.92
C LEU A 193 -0.33 23.72 -3.39
N PRO A 194 -0.89 24.80 -2.83
CA PRO A 194 -1.20 24.85 -1.42
C PRO A 194 -2.25 23.78 -1.08
N LEU A 195 -2.14 23.21 0.11
CA LEU A 195 -3.13 22.25 0.61
C LEU A 195 -4.41 23.00 1.02
N GLY A 196 -5.56 22.45 0.62
CA GLY A 196 -6.85 22.98 1.02
C GLY A 196 -7.93 22.86 -0.06
N PRO A 197 -9.17 23.25 0.28
CA PRO A 197 -10.36 23.01 -0.54
C PRO A 197 -10.42 23.81 -1.85
N HIS A 198 -9.48 24.72 -2.08
CA HIS A 198 -9.39 25.55 -3.29
C HIS A 198 -8.20 25.19 -4.19
N ALA A 199 -7.40 24.17 -3.82
CA ALA A 199 -6.18 23.81 -4.53
C ALA A 199 -5.92 22.29 -4.43
N HIS A 200 -4.93 21.85 -3.65
CA HIS A 200 -4.66 20.42 -3.48
C HIS A 200 -5.51 19.84 -2.36
N VAL A 201 -6.44 18.95 -2.73
CA VAL A 201 -7.34 18.28 -1.80
C VAL A 201 -6.85 16.88 -1.46
N TYR A 202 -6.52 16.07 -2.47
CA TYR A 202 -6.33 14.62 -2.35
C TYR A 202 -5.84 14.00 -3.67
N ILE A 203 -5.18 12.82 -3.63
CA ILE A 203 -4.61 12.14 -4.82
C ILE A 203 -5.14 10.71 -5.07
N SER A 204 -6.38 10.41 -4.71
CA SER A 204 -7.09 9.13 -4.98
C SER A 204 -6.63 7.85 -4.26
N LEU A 205 -5.34 7.69 -3.95
CA LEU A 205 -4.82 6.52 -3.20
C LEU A 205 -4.59 6.86 -1.72
N HIS A 206 -4.04 8.04 -1.45
CA HIS A 206 -3.83 8.54 -0.09
C HIS A 206 -3.68 10.07 -0.08
N GLN A 207 -3.56 10.68 1.09
CA GLN A 207 -2.91 12.00 1.21
C GLN A 207 -1.46 11.87 0.74
N ALA A 208 -0.91 12.80 -0.05
CA ALA A 208 0.53 12.84 -0.26
C ALA A 208 0.99 14.25 -0.65
N ARG A 209 2.18 14.62 -0.16
CA ARG A 209 2.83 15.88 -0.53
C ARG A 209 3.75 15.67 -1.74
N SER A 210 4.03 16.78 -2.44
CA SER A 210 5.07 16.87 -3.46
C SER A 210 4.82 15.94 -4.68
N VAL A 211 5.61 14.88 -4.87
CA VAL A 211 5.69 14.14 -6.13
C VAL A 211 5.19 12.70 -6.09
N ALA A 212 4.63 12.23 -4.95
CA ALA A 212 3.72 11.06 -4.84
C ALA A 212 3.63 10.49 -3.41
N ALA A 213 4.69 10.55 -2.61
CA ALA A 213 4.77 9.85 -1.31
C ALA A 213 5.51 10.69 -0.24
N SER A 214 5.89 10.07 0.88
CA SER A 214 6.73 10.70 1.91
C SER A 214 8.06 11.25 1.34
N SER A 215 8.56 12.35 1.91
CA SER A 215 9.75 13.06 1.40
C SER A 215 11.05 12.68 2.11
N GLY A 216 11.11 11.45 2.64
CA GLY A 216 12.21 10.94 3.44
C GLY A 216 13.31 10.28 2.60
N THR A 217 14.09 9.45 3.25
CA THR A 217 15.21 8.72 2.65
C THR A 217 14.71 7.42 2.00
N THR A 218 14.79 7.37 0.67
CA THR A 218 14.48 6.18 -0.14
C THR A 218 15.76 5.44 -0.52
N ILE A 219 15.86 4.15 -0.16
CA ILE A 219 17.01 3.31 -0.47
C ILE A 219 16.52 1.99 -1.07
N ILE A 220 16.97 1.68 -2.29
CA ILE A 220 16.69 0.39 -2.92
C ILE A 220 17.60 -0.66 -2.25
N VAL A 221 16.98 -1.60 -1.55
CA VAL A 221 17.65 -2.81 -1.08
C VAL A 221 17.28 -3.96 -2.00
N PRO A 222 18.24 -4.54 -2.75
CA PRO A 222 17.95 -5.61 -3.69
C PRO A 222 17.34 -6.84 -3.00
N PRO A 223 16.33 -7.50 -3.61
CA PRO A 223 15.85 -8.78 -3.14
C PRO A 223 16.95 -9.84 -3.25
N ASN A 224 16.99 -10.75 -2.27
CA ASN A 224 17.90 -11.90 -2.25
C ASN A 224 17.15 -13.23 -2.45
N ASP A 225 15.83 -13.16 -2.62
CA ASP A 225 14.94 -14.29 -2.84
C ASP A 225 13.85 -13.91 -3.86
N THR A 226 13.53 -14.81 -4.78
CA THR A 226 12.70 -14.50 -5.96
C THR A 226 11.54 -15.48 -6.08
N ILE A 227 10.33 -14.96 -6.35
CA ILE A 227 9.17 -15.75 -6.79
C ILE A 227 9.16 -15.82 -8.31
N ASN A 228 9.16 -17.03 -8.89
CA ASN A 228 9.23 -17.21 -10.34
C ASN A 228 7.90 -17.62 -10.98
N GLU A 229 6.99 -18.22 -10.22
CA GLU A 229 5.77 -18.82 -10.76
C GLU A 229 4.59 -18.72 -9.80
N THR A 230 3.38 -18.68 -10.36
CA THR A 230 2.13 -18.77 -9.62
C THR A 230 2.00 -20.13 -8.94
N GLY A 231 1.57 -20.14 -7.68
CA GLY A 231 1.45 -21.35 -6.87
C GLY A 231 2.72 -21.69 -6.08
N ASP A 232 3.78 -20.86 -6.13
CA ASP A 232 4.88 -20.94 -5.18
C ASP A 232 4.33 -20.80 -3.76
N GLU A 233 4.59 -21.79 -2.91
CA GLU A 233 4.19 -21.81 -1.52
C GLU A 233 5.40 -21.94 -0.60
N ARG A 234 5.41 -21.11 0.43
CA ARG A 234 6.52 -21.03 1.39
C ARG A 234 6.01 -21.08 2.81
N ILE A 235 6.87 -21.55 3.70
CA ILE A 235 6.68 -21.41 5.15
C ILE A 235 7.74 -20.46 5.66
N ILE A 236 7.32 -19.27 6.09
CA ILE A 236 8.21 -18.22 6.58
C ILE A 236 7.87 -17.98 8.05
N ASP A 237 8.82 -18.21 8.95
CA ASP A 237 8.59 -18.15 10.41
C ASP A 237 7.31 -18.89 10.87
N GLY A 238 6.99 -20.02 10.21
CA GLY A 238 5.80 -20.82 10.50
C GLY A 238 4.48 -20.32 9.90
N VAL A 239 4.48 -19.23 9.13
CA VAL A 239 3.34 -18.75 8.34
C VAL A 239 3.40 -19.37 6.95
N ARG A 240 2.33 -20.04 6.51
CA ARG A 240 2.19 -20.51 5.12
C ARG A 240 1.77 -19.33 4.24
N VAL A 241 2.52 -19.11 3.18
CA VAL A 241 2.32 -18.01 2.23
C VAL A 241 2.28 -18.60 0.82
N ALA A 242 1.25 -18.28 0.04
CA ALA A 242 1.13 -18.67 -1.35
C ALA A 242 1.19 -17.43 -2.24
N PHE A 243 1.91 -17.53 -3.36
CA PHE A 243 2.13 -16.40 -4.27
C PHE A 243 1.46 -16.65 -5.62
N GLN A 244 0.91 -15.59 -6.19
CA GLN A 244 0.41 -15.58 -7.57
C GLN A 244 1.11 -14.46 -8.34
N MET A 245 1.78 -14.82 -9.43
CA MET A 245 2.41 -13.86 -10.33
C MET A 245 1.33 -13.15 -11.14
N VAL A 246 1.27 -11.82 -11.06
CA VAL A 246 0.34 -10.97 -11.81
C VAL A 246 1.08 -9.84 -12.55
N PRO A 247 2.10 -10.16 -13.37
CA PRO A 247 2.91 -9.15 -14.03
C PRO A 247 2.13 -8.36 -15.09
N GLU A 248 2.63 -7.17 -15.42
CA GLU A 248 2.03 -6.27 -16.43
C GLU A 248 0.57 -5.84 -16.12
N THR A 249 0.20 -5.89 -14.84
CA THR A 249 -1.05 -5.35 -14.31
C THR A 249 -0.80 -3.91 -13.85
N GLU A 250 -0.77 -3.62 -12.55
CA GLU A 250 -0.45 -2.29 -12.05
C GLU A 250 1.05 -1.99 -12.27
N ALA A 251 1.92 -2.98 -12.02
CA ALA A 251 3.35 -2.87 -12.25
C ALA A 251 3.89 -3.87 -13.28
N PRO A 252 5.09 -3.64 -13.86
CA PRO A 252 5.73 -4.60 -14.76
C PRO A 252 5.95 -5.98 -14.12
N CYS A 253 6.21 -6.02 -12.82
CA CYS A 253 6.25 -7.25 -12.02
C CYS A 253 5.50 -7.03 -10.71
N GLU A 254 4.58 -7.93 -10.40
CA GLU A 254 3.68 -7.82 -9.27
C GLU A 254 3.22 -9.22 -8.85
N ILE A 255 3.00 -9.40 -7.55
CA ILE A 255 2.49 -10.63 -6.96
C ILE A 255 1.34 -10.35 -6.00
N ASN A 256 0.26 -11.13 -6.13
CA ASN A 256 -0.69 -11.29 -5.04
C ASN A 256 -0.13 -12.28 -4.01
N VAL A 257 -0.52 -12.11 -2.74
CA VAL A 257 -0.05 -12.94 -1.64
C VAL A 257 -1.24 -13.46 -0.84
N PHE A 258 -1.40 -14.77 -0.80
CA PHE A 258 -2.47 -15.43 -0.05
C PHE A 258 -1.93 -16.08 1.23
N PHE A 259 -2.69 -15.94 2.32
CA PHE A 259 -2.38 -16.48 3.64
C PHE A 259 -3.44 -17.52 4.02
N PRO A 260 -3.25 -18.82 3.69
CA PRO A 260 -4.31 -19.83 3.79
C PRO A 260 -4.87 -20.02 5.21
N HIS A 261 -4.01 -19.95 6.24
CA HIS A 261 -4.46 -20.11 7.63
C HIS A 261 -5.30 -18.94 8.12
N GLN A 262 -5.03 -17.75 7.59
CA GLN A 262 -5.72 -16.51 7.92
C GLN A 262 -6.93 -16.27 7.01
N ARG A 263 -7.08 -17.06 5.94
CA ARG A 263 -8.08 -16.87 4.88
C ARG A 263 -8.07 -15.42 4.39
N ALA A 264 -6.87 -14.90 4.14
CA ALA A 264 -6.64 -13.50 3.84
C ALA A 264 -5.84 -13.37 2.54
N LEU A 265 -6.37 -12.59 1.61
CA LEU A 265 -5.77 -12.34 0.31
C LEU A 265 -5.28 -10.89 0.24
N TYR A 266 -3.96 -10.73 0.08
CA TYR A 266 -3.34 -9.46 -0.26
C TYR A 266 -3.29 -9.32 -1.78
N ILE A 267 -4.10 -8.42 -2.34
CA ILE A 267 -4.25 -8.22 -3.79
C ILE A 267 -3.38 -7.08 -4.33
N ALA A 268 -2.17 -6.95 -3.78
CA ALA A 268 -1.15 -5.99 -4.17
C ALA A 268 -1.72 -4.59 -4.45
N GLU A 269 -1.61 -4.12 -5.69
CA GLU A 269 -2.31 -2.93 -6.17
C GLU A 269 -3.26 -3.24 -7.35
N CYS A 270 -3.41 -4.53 -7.66
CA CYS A 270 -4.31 -5.08 -8.66
C CYS A 270 -5.80 -4.74 -8.41
N ALA A 271 -6.21 -4.63 -7.15
CA ALA A 271 -7.56 -4.17 -6.81
C ALA A 271 -7.53 -3.28 -5.56
N THR A 272 -8.02 -2.06 -5.71
CA THR A 272 -8.12 -1.07 -4.63
C THR A 272 -9.48 -0.38 -4.69
N HIS A 273 -9.82 0.43 -3.68
CA HIS A 273 -11.05 1.21 -3.64
C HIS A 273 -11.06 2.43 -4.59
N THR A 274 -10.44 2.32 -5.77
CA THR A 274 -10.50 3.30 -6.88
C THR A 274 -10.26 2.61 -8.22
N MET A 275 -10.71 3.24 -9.32
CA MET A 275 -10.26 2.84 -10.65
C MET A 275 -8.79 3.24 -10.81
N HIS A 276 -7.93 2.25 -11.04
CA HIS A 276 -6.50 2.47 -11.19
C HIS A 276 -6.13 2.94 -12.62
N ASN A 277 -4.91 3.45 -12.75
CA ASN A 277 -4.37 4.01 -13.98
C ASN A 277 -3.84 2.91 -14.91
N VAL A 278 -4.62 2.51 -15.92
CA VAL A 278 -4.07 1.77 -17.08
C VAL A 278 -2.95 2.56 -17.78
N ILE A 279 -2.99 3.89 -17.66
CA ILE A 279 -1.89 4.78 -18.03
C ILE A 279 -1.78 5.92 -17.02
N THR A 280 -0.64 6.01 -16.33
CA THR A 280 -0.40 7.09 -15.37
C THR A 280 -0.06 8.42 -16.06
N LEU A 281 -0.59 9.53 -15.55
CA LEU A 281 -0.37 10.86 -16.12
C LEU A 281 1.07 11.37 -15.95
N ARG A 282 1.83 10.84 -14.97
CA ARG A 282 3.27 11.09 -14.84
C ARG A 282 4.09 10.52 -16.01
N GLY A 283 3.49 9.62 -16.79
CA GLY A 283 4.07 8.98 -17.96
C GLY A 283 4.77 7.69 -17.59
N ALA A 284 4.25 6.56 -18.06
CA ALA A 284 4.86 5.24 -17.98
C ALA A 284 4.46 4.44 -19.24
N GLN A 285 4.91 3.19 -19.32
CA GLN A 285 4.35 2.24 -20.27
C GLN A 285 2.87 2.03 -19.98
N VAL A 286 2.05 1.87 -21.03
CA VAL A 286 0.63 1.54 -20.88
C VAL A 286 0.53 0.11 -20.35
N GLN A 287 -0.29 -0.07 -19.31
CA GLN A 287 -0.57 -1.37 -18.73
C GLN A 287 -1.59 -2.14 -19.58
N ASP A 288 -1.55 -3.48 -19.52
CA ASP A 288 -2.46 -4.31 -20.29
C ASP A 288 -3.74 -4.62 -19.49
N ALA A 289 -4.76 -3.79 -19.66
CA ALA A 289 -6.04 -3.96 -18.97
C ALA A 289 -6.71 -5.32 -19.24
N LYS A 290 -6.42 -5.98 -20.37
CA LYS A 290 -6.96 -7.31 -20.67
C LYS A 290 -6.22 -8.38 -19.87
N LYS A 291 -4.89 -8.29 -19.73
CA LYS A 291 -4.14 -9.16 -18.82
C LYS A 291 -4.55 -8.93 -17.38
N TRP A 292 -4.72 -7.67 -16.97
CA TRP A 292 -5.18 -7.33 -15.63
C TRP A 292 -6.53 -7.97 -15.29
N SER A 293 -7.52 -7.82 -16.17
CA SER A 293 -8.81 -8.48 -15.98
C SER A 293 -8.69 -10.00 -15.86
N LYS A 294 -7.80 -10.65 -16.62
CA LYS A 294 -7.58 -12.10 -16.53
C LYS A 294 -6.90 -12.52 -15.23
N HIS A 295 -5.94 -11.74 -14.74
CA HIS A 295 -5.29 -12.01 -13.46
C HIS A 295 -6.27 -11.87 -12.29
N LEU A 296 -7.21 -10.91 -12.34
CA LEU A 296 -8.28 -10.81 -11.35
C LEU A 296 -9.21 -12.03 -11.39
N ASP A 297 -9.57 -12.51 -12.59
CA ASP A 297 -10.38 -13.72 -12.78
C ASP A 297 -9.65 -14.97 -12.23
N GLU A 298 -8.36 -15.13 -12.56
CA GLU A 298 -7.51 -16.18 -12.00
C GLU A 298 -7.39 -16.09 -10.48
N THR A 299 -7.27 -14.88 -9.92
CA THR A 299 -7.23 -14.64 -8.47
C THR A 299 -8.52 -15.11 -7.80
N LEU A 300 -9.67 -14.82 -8.41
CA LEU A 300 -10.98 -15.23 -7.94
C LEU A 300 -11.11 -16.76 -7.93
N ASP A 301 -10.69 -17.41 -9.02
CA ASP A 301 -10.70 -18.87 -9.14
C ASP A 301 -9.78 -19.55 -8.12
N MET A 302 -8.59 -18.98 -7.89
CA MET A 302 -7.60 -19.56 -6.97
C MET A 302 -7.95 -19.36 -5.49
N TYR A 303 -8.45 -18.18 -5.12
CA TYR A 303 -8.50 -17.76 -3.71
C TYR A 303 -9.85 -17.18 -3.27
N GLY A 304 -10.80 -16.94 -4.18
CA GLY A 304 -12.07 -16.28 -3.86
C GLY A 304 -12.92 -17.04 -2.83
N LEU A 305 -13.02 -18.37 -2.98
CA LEU A 305 -13.76 -19.21 -2.03
C LEU A 305 -13.04 -19.36 -0.67
N ASP A 306 -11.72 -19.19 -0.67
CA ASP A 306 -10.88 -19.39 0.50
C ASP A 306 -10.49 -18.09 1.23
N SER A 307 -11.05 -16.96 0.81
CA SER A 307 -10.79 -15.65 1.40
C SER A 307 -12.00 -15.14 2.19
N ASP A 308 -11.78 -14.82 3.46
CA ASP A 308 -12.74 -14.10 4.32
C ASP A 308 -12.47 -12.58 4.31
N VAL A 309 -11.28 -12.18 3.87
CA VAL A 309 -10.85 -10.78 3.73
C VAL A 309 -9.92 -10.61 2.53
N VAL A 310 -10.17 -9.55 1.76
CA VAL A 310 -9.26 -9.04 0.73
C VAL A 310 -8.75 -7.67 1.16
N PHE A 311 -7.45 -7.45 1.03
CA PHE A 311 -6.79 -6.20 1.40
C PHE A 311 -5.62 -5.92 0.46
N SER A 312 -5.12 -4.68 0.45
CA SER A 312 -4.12 -4.24 -0.52
C SER A 312 -3.10 -3.28 0.07
N GLY A 313 -2.11 -2.92 -0.75
CA GLY A 313 -1.06 -1.97 -0.41
C GLY A 313 -1.55 -0.53 -0.25
N HIS A 314 -2.80 -0.26 -0.60
CA HIS A 314 -3.46 1.03 -0.36
C HIS A 314 -4.86 0.80 0.21
N HIS A 315 -5.49 1.86 0.71
CA HIS A 315 -6.87 1.83 1.19
C HIS A 315 -7.13 0.85 2.36
N TRP A 316 -8.36 0.40 2.51
CA TRP A 316 -8.83 -0.49 3.58
C TRP A 316 -9.26 -1.86 3.04
N PRO A 317 -9.35 -2.90 3.88
CA PRO A 317 -9.84 -4.21 3.48
C PRO A 317 -11.34 -4.26 3.15
N THR A 318 -11.73 -5.30 2.44
CA THR A 318 -13.12 -5.76 2.27
C THR A 318 -13.28 -7.13 2.91
N TRP A 319 -14.32 -7.31 3.73
CA TRP A 319 -14.57 -8.53 4.48
C TRP A 319 -15.88 -9.20 4.08
N GLY A 320 -15.90 -10.51 4.21
CA GLY A 320 -17.09 -11.33 3.96
C GLY A 320 -17.13 -11.79 2.51
N HIS A 321 -17.35 -13.09 2.34
CA HIS A 321 -17.32 -13.77 1.06
C HIS A 321 -18.18 -13.09 -0.03
N ASP A 322 -19.45 -12.79 0.28
CA ASP A 322 -20.38 -12.17 -0.65
C ASP A 322 -19.99 -10.73 -1.06
N ASN A 323 -19.14 -10.06 -0.28
CA ASN A 323 -18.63 -8.73 -0.63
C ASN A 323 -17.34 -8.80 -1.45
N ILE A 324 -16.65 -9.94 -1.43
CA ILE A 324 -15.38 -10.18 -2.12
C ILE A 324 -15.61 -10.69 -3.55
N ILE A 325 -16.65 -11.51 -3.75
CA ILE A 325 -16.99 -12.16 -5.04
C ILE A 325 -17.98 -11.33 -5.85
#